data_AF-A0A7T8KK36-F1
#
_entry.id   AF-A0A7T8KK36-F1
#
_cell.length_a   1.000
_cell.length_b   1.000
_cell.length_c   1.000
_cell.angle_alpha   90.00
_cell.angle_beta   90.00
_cell.angle_gamma   90.00
#
_symmetry.space_group_name_H-M   'P 1'
#
loop_
_entity.id
_entity.type
_entity.pdbx_description
1 polymer ?
#
loop_
_entity_poly.entity_id
_entity_poly.type
_entity_poly.pdbx_seq_one_letter_code
_entity_poly.pdbx_strand_id
1 'polypeptide(L)' 'MSSELERRTTIIVALRCGRAPKEIIDFFKFPKATVYSIAKSFKESEDIEEGSR' A
#
# COMPACT_ATOMS: atom_id res chain seq x y z
N MET A 1 -6.46 -12.07 -13.93
CA MET A 1 -5.89 -11.42 -12.74
C MET A 1 -6.90 -11.56 -11.61
N SER A 2 -6.49 -12.01 -10.42
CA SER A 2 -7.41 -12.05 -9.27
C SER A 2 -7.64 -10.62 -8.79
N SER A 3 -8.88 -10.27 -8.46
CA SER A 3 -9.27 -8.94 -7.96
C SER A 3 -8.55 -8.56 -6.66
N GLU A 4 -8.01 -9.54 -5.93
CA GLU A 4 -7.17 -9.31 -4.76
C GLU A 4 -5.75 -8.86 -5.14
N LEU A 5 -5.18 -9.46 -6.17
CA LEU A 5 -3.82 -9.17 -6.62
C LEU A 5 -3.76 -7.78 -7.27
N GLU A 6 -4.78 -7.42 -8.06
CA GLU A 6 -4.95 -6.07 -8.62
C GLU A 6 -5.08 -5.01 -7.52
N ARG A 7 -5.87 -5.32 -6.48
CA ARG A 7 -6.05 -4.42 -5.32
C ARG A 7 -4.73 -4.20 -4.59
N ARG A 8 -3.98 -5.27 -4.32
CA ARG A 8 -2.67 -5.18 -3.65
C ARG A 8 -1.67 -4.36 -4.46
N THR A 9 -1.57 -4.64 -5.76
CA THR A 9 -0.68 -3.89 -6.66
C THR A 9 -1.06 -2.40 -6.71
N THR A 10 -2.35 -2.08 -6.81
CA THR A 10 -2.84 -0.69 -6.83
C THR A 10 -2.46 0.06 -5.55
N ILE A 11 -2.63 -0.58 -4.38
CA ILE A 11 -2.26 0.03 -3.10
C ILE A 11 -0.75 0.29 -3.03
N ILE A 12 0.08 -0.69 -3.39
CA ILE A 12 1.55 -0.54 -3.35
C ILE A 12 2.01 0.58 -4.30
N VAL A 13 1.47 0.64 -5.52
CA VAL A 13 1.81 1.68 -6.49
C VAL A 13 1.42 3.06 -5.96
N ALA A 14 0.22 3.20 -5.39
CA ALA A 14 -0.22 4.47 -4.81
C ALA A 14 0.66 4.92 -3.63
N LEU A 15 1.07 4.00 -2.76
CA LEU A 15 2.00 4.29 -1.65
C LEU A 15 3.36 4.75 -2.17
N ARG A 16 3.94 4.08 -3.19
CA ARG A 16 5.18 4.50 -3.85
C ARG A 16 5.09 5.88 -4.50
N CYS A 17 3.89 6.28 -4.95
CA CYS A 17 3.63 7.63 -5.45
C CYS A 17 3.42 8.67 -4.32
N GLY A 18 3.64 8.31 -3.06
CA GLY A 18 3.51 9.19 -1.91
C GLY A 18 2.07 9.46 -1.46
N ARG A 19 1.10 8.64 -1.90
CA ARG A 19 -0.30 8.81 -1.48
C ARG A 19 -0.51 8.29 -0.07
N ALA A 20 -1.28 9.02 0.72
CA ALA A 20 -1.64 8.60 2.06
C ALA A 20 -2.66 7.44 2.02
N PRO A 21 -2.61 6.49 2.97
CA PRO A 21 -3.59 5.40 3.08
C PRO A 21 -5.05 5.89 3.07
N LYS A 22 -5.32 7.06 3.65
CA LYS A 22 -6.65 7.68 3.64
C LYS A 22 -7.11 8.05 2.23
N GLU A 23 -6.26 8.66 1.42
CA GLU A 23 -6.58 9.01 0.03
C GLU A 23 -6.86 7.77 -0.81
N ILE A 24 -6.11 6.68 -0.58
CA ILE A 24 -6.29 5.40 -1.26
C ILE A 24 -7.67 4.80 -0.91
N ILE A 25 -8.07 4.85 0.37
CA ILE A 25 -9.40 4.38 0.81
C ILE A 25 -10.50 5.22 0.17
N ASP A 26 -10.36 6.55 0.20
CA ASP A 26 -11.38 7.46 -0.29
C ASP A 26 -11.58 7.35 -1.81
N PHE A 27 -10.50 7.13 -2.57
CA PHE A 27 -10.53 7.04 -4.03
C PHE A 27 -10.95 5.66 -4.54
N PHE A 28 -10.29 4.59 -4.05
CA PHE A 28 -10.52 3.23 -4.55
C PHE A 28 -11.59 2.45 -3.80
N LYS A 29 -12.12 3.02 -2.70
CA LYS A 29 -13.13 2.38 -1.83
C LYS A 29 -12.70 1.00 -1.32
N PHE A 30 -11.39 0.78 -1.16
CA PHE A 30 -10.88 -0.45 -0.61
C PHE A 30 -11.12 -0.54 0.91
N PRO A 31 -11.24 -1.76 1.46
CA PRO A 31 -11.41 -1.94 2.90
C PRO A 31 -10.26 -1.32 3.68
N LYS A 32 -10.59 -0.53 4.71
CA LYS A 32 -9.60 0.13 5.58
C LYS A 32 -8.58 -0.86 6.12
N ALA A 33 -9.03 -2.03 6.60
CA ALA A 33 -8.14 -3.07 7.13
C ALA A 33 -7.09 -3.53 6.11
N THR A 34 -7.50 -3.73 4.85
CA THR A 34 -6.60 -4.15 3.76
C THR A 34 -5.56 -3.07 3.45
N VAL A 35 -5.99 -1.81 3.31
CA VAL A 35 -5.08 -0.71 2.96
C VAL A 35 -4.04 -0.48 4.05
N TYR A 36 -4.46 -0.44 5.32
CA TYR A 36 -3.52 -0.24 6.44
C TYR A 36 -2.60 -1.44 6.67
N SER A 37 -3.07 -2.66 6.47
CA SER A 37 -2.22 -3.87 6.53
C SER A 37 -1.09 -3.80 5.51
N ILE A 38 -1.43 -3.48 4.24
CA ILE A 38 -0.43 -3.36 3.18
C ILE A 38 0.50 -2.16 3.40
N ALA A 39 -0.03 -1.01 3.84
CA ALA A 39 0.79 0.17 4.12
C ALA A 39 1.80 -0.08 5.25
N LYS A 40 1.44 -0.86 6.27
CA LYS A 40 2.36 -1.26 7.34
C LYS A 40 3.50 -2.11 6.78
N SER A 41 3.18 -3.18 6.04
CA SER A 41 4.21 -4.04 5.43
C SER A 41 5.07 -3.31 4.39
N PHE A 42 4.49 -2.34 3.68
CA PHE A 42 5.22 -1.49 2.74
C PHE A 42 6.29 -0.66 3.46
N LYS A 43 5.91 0.02 4.56
CA LYS A 43 6.86 0.81 5.36
C LYS A 43 7.96 -0.04 5.98
N GLU A 44 7.60 -1.20 6.54
CA GLU A 44 8.57 -2.16 7.08
C GLU A 44 9.57 -2.64 6.03
N SER A 45 9.15 -2.76 4.76
CA SER A 45 10.02 -3.12 3.64
C SER A 45 10.93 -1.98 3.21
N GLU A 46 10.45 -0.73 3.20
CA GLU A 46 11.28 0.45 2.87
C GLU A 46 12.35 0.70 3.95
N ASP A 47 11.99 0.56 5.23
CA ASP A 47 12.93 0.71 6.36
C ASP A 47 14.09 -0.32 6.29
N ILE A 48 13.86 -1.51 5.74
CA ILE A 48 14.88 -2.55 5.54
C ILE A 48 15.80 -2.21 4.35
N GLU A 49 15.27 -1.64 3.27
CA GLU A 49 16.06 -1.22 2.11
C GLU A 49 16.94 0.01 2.41
N GLU A 50 16.47 0.95 3.24
CA GLU A 50 17.28 2.10 3.67
C GLU A 50 18.34 1.74 4.71
N GLY A 51 18.08 0.76 5.58
CA GLY A 51 19.07 0.28 6.58
C GLY A 51 20.21 -0.57 6.00
N SER A 52 20.15 -0.90 4.71
CA SER A 52 21.13 -1.75 4.02
C SER A 52 22.03 -0.99 3.03
N ARG A 53 22.01 0.34 3.04
CA ARG A 53 22.80 1.21 2.15
C ARG A 53 24.01 1.86 2.83
#